data_AF-S3ZCN1-F1
#
_entry.id   AF-S3ZCN1-F1
#
_cell.length_a   1.000
_cell.length_b   1.000
_cell.length_c   1.000
_cell.angle_alpha   90.00
_cell.angle_beta   90.00
_cell.angle_gamma   90.00
#
_symmetry.space_group_name_H-M   'P 1'
#
loop_
_entity.id
_entity.type
_entity.pdbx_description
1 polymer ?
#
loop_
_entity_poly.entity_id
_entity_poly.type
_entity_poly.pdbx_seq_one_letter_code
_entity_poly.pdbx_strand_id
1 'polypeptide(L)'
;MSDDVQDDNTSWEERAALSQSMYVPLDLPIDFEAFYLGHQEAFHDYAEVHFGTRTAAEEVIHQVFLEIHAGWTELLSAGNLEQGAWAIVRRAVHDRVELEGRLPAFVINGPIAQALAATRDRMQTMESSSGLYEAIGQLHGSQFEVIVLRYVLGYPASKVAWYMGIDERTVGHHIRRAKERLRVKLQLPEDRKKGDQ
;
A
#
# COMPACT_ATOMS: atom_id res chain seq x y z
N MET A 1 43.66 -20.69 -42.36
CA MET A 1 42.78 -20.13 -43.41
C MET A 1 41.55 -20.99 -43.43
N SER A 2 40.37 -20.60 -42.95
CA SER A 2 39.90 -19.50 -42.12
C SER A 2 38.59 -20.04 -41.53
N ASP A 3 38.36 -19.78 -40.25
CA ASP A 3 37.08 -20.01 -39.57
C ASP A 3 35.98 -19.19 -40.26
N ASP A 4 34.85 -19.84 -40.55
CA ASP A 4 33.63 -19.18 -41.00
C ASP A 4 32.66 -19.18 -39.81
N VAL A 5 32.65 -18.06 -39.07
CA VAL A 5 31.73 -17.79 -37.96
C VAL A 5 30.48 -17.17 -38.56
N GLN A 6 29.47 -17.99 -38.81
CA GLN A 6 28.14 -17.53 -39.24
C GLN A 6 27.29 -17.19 -38.02
N ASP A 7 27.30 -15.90 -37.70
CA ASP A 7 26.20 -15.04 -37.25
C ASP A 7 25.07 -15.67 -36.40
N ASP A 8 25.30 -15.64 -35.09
CA ASP A 8 24.31 -15.76 -34.00
C ASP A 8 23.61 -14.42 -33.75
N ASN A 9 23.25 -13.71 -34.82
CA ASN A 9 22.73 -12.33 -34.74
C ASN A 9 21.19 -12.26 -34.64
N THR A 10 20.49 -13.35 -34.95
CA THR A 10 19.03 -13.35 -35.08
C THR A 10 18.30 -13.46 -33.74
N SER A 11 18.94 -14.04 -32.71
CA SER A 11 18.28 -14.35 -31.43
C SER A 11 18.07 -13.12 -30.53
N TRP A 12 18.94 -12.11 -30.63
CA TRP A 12 18.84 -10.92 -29.80
C TRP A 12 17.94 -9.83 -30.41
N GLU A 13 17.80 -9.79 -31.75
CA GLU A 13 16.88 -8.89 -32.45
C GLU A 13 15.41 -9.30 -32.23
N GLU A 14 15.08 -10.59 -32.27
CA GLU A 14 13.74 -11.10 -31.93
C GLU A 14 13.37 -10.84 -30.46
N ARG A 15 14.33 -10.97 -29.54
CA ARG A 15 14.13 -10.65 -28.12
C ARG A 15 13.94 -9.15 -27.88
N ALA A 16 14.65 -8.30 -28.62
CA ALA A 16 14.47 -6.85 -28.57
C ALA A 16 13.13 -6.41 -29.19
N ALA A 17 12.70 -7.06 -30.28
CA ALA A 17 11.42 -6.79 -30.93
C ALA A 17 10.22 -7.21 -30.05
N LEU A 18 10.30 -8.34 -29.35
CA LEU A 18 9.29 -8.75 -28.37
C LEU A 18 9.25 -7.81 -27.15
N SER A 19 10.40 -7.24 -26.75
CA SER A 19 10.47 -6.22 -25.70
C SER A 19 9.91 -4.86 -26.14
N GLN A 20 10.02 -4.50 -27.43
CA GLN A 20 9.43 -3.27 -27.99
C GLN A 20 7.93 -3.43 -28.29
N SER A 21 7.46 -4.65 -28.57
CA SER A 21 6.06 -4.95 -28.88
C SER A 21 5.11 -4.92 -27.67
N MET A 22 5.61 -4.78 -26.44
CA MET A 22 4.76 -4.73 -25.23
C MET A 22 4.32 -3.32 -24.83
N TYR A 23 4.83 -2.29 -25.52
CA TYR A 23 4.28 -0.93 -25.45
C TYR A 23 3.32 -0.73 -26.63
N VAL A 24 2.13 -1.31 -26.52
CA VAL A 24 0.97 -0.67 -27.17
C VAL A 24 0.75 0.59 -26.35
N PRO A 25 0.89 1.81 -26.91
CA PRO A 25 0.46 3.00 -26.20
C PRO A 25 -1.01 2.79 -25.91
N LEU A 26 -1.36 2.56 -24.64
CA LEU A 26 -2.74 2.71 -24.23
C LEU A 26 -3.07 4.16 -24.57
N ASP A 27 -4.14 4.39 -25.32
CA ASP A 27 -4.62 5.72 -25.71
C ASP A 27 -5.20 6.42 -24.46
N LEU A 28 -4.36 6.56 -23.44
CA LEU A 28 -4.68 7.17 -22.17
C LEU A 28 -4.49 8.68 -22.32
N PRO A 29 -5.41 9.49 -21.77
CA PRO A 29 -5.15 10.90 -21.57
C PRO A 29 -3.81 11.11 -20.84
N ILE A 30 -2.99 12.05 -21.32
CA ILE A 30 -1.63 12.28 -20.80
C ILE A 30 -1.60 12.66 -19.30
N ASP A 31 -2.65 13.33 -18.85
CA ASP A 31 -2.90 13.66 -17.44
C ASP A 31 -3.20 12.41 -16.61
N PHE A 32 -3.97 11.45 -17.16
CA PHE A 32 -4.17 10.16 -16.50
C PHE A 32 -2.87 9.33 -16.46
N GLU A 33 -2.08 9.32 -17.53
CA GLU A 33 -0.77 8.63 -17.52
C GLU A 33 0.16 9.21 -16.44
N ALA A 34 0.24 10.53 -16.34
CA ALA A 34 1.01 11.20 -15.29
C ALA A 34 0.51 10.83 -13.88
N PHE A 35 -0.81 10.76 -13.71
CA PHE A 35 -1.43 10.30 -12.47
C PHE A 35 -1.04 8.84 -12.15
N TYR A 36 -1.19 7.93 -13.13
CA TYR A 36 -0.82 6.53 -13.00
C TYR A 36 0.63 6.38 -12.56
N LEU A 37 1.57 7.02 -13.26
CA LEU A 37 3.00 6.93 -12.97
C LEU A 37 3.35 7.48 -11.57
N GLY A 38 2.67 8.54 -11.12
CA GLY A 38 2.89 9.13 -9.80
C GLY A 38 2.32 8.29 -8.64
N HIS A 39 1.31 7.46 -8.90
CA HIS A 39 0.55 6.76 -7.85
C HIS A 39 0.74 5.25 -7.81
N GLN A 40 1.14 4.63 -8.93
CA GLN A 40 1.18 3.17 -9.05
C GLN A 40 1.98 2.51 -7.93
N GLU A 41 3.19 2.99 -7.63
CA GLU A 41 4.06 2.37 -6.63
C GLU A 41 3.39 2.34 -5.26
N ALA A 42 2.86 3.47 -4.80
CA ALA A 42 2.24 3.57 -3.48
C ALA A 42 0.92 2.80 -3.36
N PHE A 43 0.15 2.72 -4.44
CA PHE A 43 -1.09 1.93 -4.44
C PHE A 43 -0.77 0.44 -4.35
N HIS A 44 0.25 -0.03 -5.07
CA HIS A 44 0.73 -1.42 -4.97
C HIS A 44 1.33 -1.71 -3.61
N ASP A 45 2.20 -0.84 -3.07
CA ASP A 45 2.77 -0.99 -1.73
C ASP A 45 1.69 -1.11 -0.65
N TYR A 46 0.67 -0.24 -0.74
CA TYR A 46 -0.47 -0.28 0.18
C TYR A 46 -1.24 -1.60 0.07
N ALA A 47 -1.56 -2.05 -1.14
CA ALA A 47 -2.25 -3.31 -1.35
C ALA A 47 -1.40 -4.53 -0.93
N GLU A 48 -0.11 -4.52 -1.20
CA GLU A 48 0.81 -5.61 -0.84
C GLU A 48 0.93 -5.77 0.68
N VAL A 49 0.95 -4.67 1.43
CA VAL A 49 0.87 -4.71 2.90
C VAL A 49 -0.40 -5.40 3.40
N HIS A 50 -1.52 -5.27 2.68
CA HIS A 50 -2.79 -5.92 3.04
C HIS A 50 -2.89 -7.36 2.57
N PHE A 51 -2.35 -7.68 1.40
CA PHE A 51 -2.53 -9.01 0.81
C PHE A 51 -1.36 -9.96 1.06
N GLY A 52 -0.16 -9.42 1.28
CA GLY A 52 1.07 -10.17 1.56
C GLY A 52 1.73 -10.78 0.33
N THR A 53 1.16 -10.56 -0.85
CA THR A 53 1.73 -11.01 -2.12
C THR A 53 1.56 -9.93 -3.17
N ARG A 54 2.59 -9.78 -4.00
CA ARG A 54 2.60 -8.84 -5.12
C ARG A 54 1.51 -9.14 -6.15
N THR A 55 1.27 -10.42 -6.46
CA THR A 55 0.25 -10.83 -7.44
C THR A 55 -1.16 -10.39 -7.04
N ALA A 56 -1.57 -10.62 -5.79
CA ALA A 56 -2.88 -10.17 -5.32
C ALA A 56 -3.00 -8.63 -5.30
N ALA A 57 -1.90 -7.94 -4.97
CA ALA A 57 -1.84 -6.48 -5.03
C ALA A 57 -2.02 -5.96 -6.45
N GLU A 58 -1.28 -6.51 -7.42
CA GLU A 58 -1.36 -6.15 -8.84
C GLU A 58 -2.78 -6.36 -9.39
N GLU A 59 -3.43 -7.49 -9.08
CA GLU A 59 -4.80 -7.75 -9.53
C GLU A 59 -5.81 -6.70 -9.03
N VAL A 60 -5.76 -6.37 -7.75
CA VAL A 60 -6.68 -5.39 -7.15
C VAL A 60 -6.38 -3.99 -7.64
N ILE A 61 -5.11 -3.60 -7.69
CA ILE A 61 -4.71 -2.26 -8.11
C ILE A 61 -4.95 -2.04 -9.61
N HIS A 62 -4.84 -3.08 -10.43
CA HIS A 62 -5.26 -3.02 -11.82
C HIS A 62 -6.75 -2.64 -11.94
N GLN A 63 -7.63 -3.30 -11.19
CA GLN A 63 -9.06 -2.95 -11.18
C GLN A 63 -9.32 -1.55 -10.66
N VAL A 64 -8.58 -1.10 -9.65
CA VAL A 64 -8.65 0.27 -9.13
C VAL A 64 -8.32 1.29 -10.22
N PHE A 65 -7.25 1.08 -10.99
CA PHE A 65 -6.90 2.01 -12.06
C PHE A 65 -7.90 2.02 -13.20
N LEU A 66 -8.51 0.87 -13.54
CA LEU A 66 -9.62 0.83 -14.49
C LEU A 66 -10.82 1.63 -14.00
N GLU A 67 -11.15 1.54 -12.71
CA GLU A 67 -12.24 2.31 -12.12
C GLU A 67 -11.95 3.82 -12.08
N ILE A 68 -10.74 4.21 -11.67
CA ILE A 68 -10.30 5.61 -11.69
C ILE A 68 -10.35 6.17 -13.11
N HIS A 69 -9.88 5.40 -14.09
CA HIS A 69 -9.92 5.80 -15.50
C HIS A 69 -11.36 5.98 -15.99
N ALA A 70 -12.26 5.05 -15.64
CA ALA A 70 -13.66 5.13 -16.03
C ALA A 70 -14.39 6.37 -15.46
N GLY A 71 -14.02 6.82 -14.25
CA GLY A 71 -14.56 8.01 -13.59
C GLY A 71 -13.64 9.24 -13.65
N TRP A 72 -12.68 9.28 -14.58
CA TRP A 72 -11.60 10.27 -14.59
C TRP A 72 -12.12 11.71 -14.69
N THR A 73 -13.08 11.95 -15.59
CA THR A 73 -13.62 13.29 -15.84
C THR A 73 -14.35 13.83 -14.61
N GLU A 74 -15.10 12.98 -13.92
CA GLU A 74 -15.83 13.32 -12.71
C GLU A 74 -14.86 13.64 -11.56
N LEU A 75 -13.81 12.83 -11.39
CA LEU A 75 -12.78 13.05 -10.36
C LEU A 75 -12.03 14.36 -10.55
N LEU A 76 -11.65 14.68 -11.79
CA LEU A 76 -11.05 15.97 -12.11
C LEU A 76 -12.00 17.14 -11.83
N SER A 77 -13.27 16.99 -12.19
CA SER A 77 -14.28 18.04 -12.02
C SER A 77 -14.63 18.30 -10.54
N ALA A 78 -14.49 17.30 -9.68
CA ALA A 78 -14.76 17.43 -8.25
C ALA A 78 -13.69 18.24 -7.48
N GLY A 79 -12.50 18.42 -8.06
CA GLY A 79 -11.41 19.19 -7.46
C GLY A 79 -10.72 18.51 -6.26
N ASN A 80 -10.90 17.21 -6.09
CA ASN A 80 -10.32 16.41 -5.00
C ASN A 80 -9.82 15.04 -5.49
N LEU A 81 -9.15 15.03 -6.64
CA LEU A 81 -8.69 13.84 -7.35
C LEU A 81 -8.01 12.81 -6.44
N GLU A 82 -7.01 13.24 -5.66
CA GLU A 82 -6.20 12.39 -4.79
C GLU A 82 -7.07 11.73 -3.72
N GLN A 83 -7.97 12.49 -3.11
CA GLN A 83 -8.90 11.98 -2.10
C GLN A 83 -9.89 10.97 -2.70
N GLY A 84 -10.41 11.25 -3.89
CA GLY A 84 -11.33 10.37 -4.61
C GLY A 84 -10.65 9.06 -5.03
N ALA A 85 -9.48 9.16 -5.66
CA ALA A 85 -8.69 7.99 -6.04
C ALA A 85 -8.29 7.16 -4.82
N TRP A 86 -7.86 7.79 -3.73
CA TRP A 86 -7.56 7.10 -2.48
C TRP A 86 -8.79 6.41 -1.88
N ALA A 87 -9.98 7.00 -1.98
CA ALA A 87 -11.22 6.34 -1.56
C ALA A 87 -11.49 5.06 -2.36
N ILE A 88 -11.23 5.07 -3.67
CA ILE A 88 -11.38 3.90 -4.54
C ILE A 88 -10.38 2.80 -4.13
N VAL A 89 -9.09 3.14 -3.97
CA VAL A 89 -8.04 2.21 -3.52
C VAL A 89 -8.46 1.53 -2.22
N ARG A 90 -8.85 2.33 -1.22
CA ARG A 90 -9.20 1.83 0.11
C ARG A 90 -10.39 0.90 0.08
N ARG A 91 -11.45 1.28 -0.64
CA ARG A 91 -12.65 0.47 -0.77
C ARG A 91 -12.29 -0.87 -1.42
N ALA A 92 -11.59 -0.85 -2.55
CA ALA A 92 -11.22 -2.08 -3.25
C ALA A 92 -10.35 -3.03 -2.39
N VAL A 93 -9.38 -2.47 -1.65
CA VAL A 93 -8.54 -3.26 -0.74
C VAL A 93 -9.35 -3.82 0.43
N HIS A 94 -10.19 -3.00 1.07
CA HIS A 94 -11.03 -3.42 2.18
C HIS A 94 -12.02 -4.51 1.78
N ASP A 95 -12.76 -4.29 0.68
CA ASP A 95 -13.76 -5.23 0.18
C ASP A 95 -13.13 -6.58 -0.15
N ARG A 96 -11.92 -6.59 -0.73
CA ARG A 96 -11.18 -7.83 -0.99
C ARG A 96 -10.76 -8.55 0.29
N VAL A 97 -10.22 -7.82 1.27
CA VAL A 97 -9.83 -8.41 2.57
C VAL A 97 -11.05 -9.00 3.30
N GLU A 98 -12.18 -8.29 3.28
CA GLU A 98 -13.44 -8.73 3.89
C GLU A 98 -13.99 -9.97 3.19
N LEU A 99 -13.98 -10.01 1.85
CA LEU A 99 -14.40 -11.17 1.07
C LEU A 99 -13.56 -12.42 1.37
N GLU A 100 -12.26 -12.26 1.57
CA GLU A 100 -11.35 -13.34 1.93
C GLU A 100 -11.48 -13.78 3.40
N GLY A 101 -12.22 -13.02 4.22
CA GLY A 101 -12.49 -13.36 5.63
C GLY A 101 -11.23 -13.42 6.51
N ARG A 102 -10.16 -12.74 6.10
CA ARG A 102 -8.85 -12.78 6.79
C ARG A 102 -8.45 -11.43 7.33
N LEU A 103 -7.53 -11.44 8.28
CA LEU A 103 -6.85 -10.21 8.71
C LEU A 103 -5.87 -9.75 7.62
N PRO A 104 -5.58 -8.44 7.54
CA PRO A 104 -4.54 -7.92 6.65
C PRO A 104 -3.19 -8.63 6.87
N ALA A 105 -2.45 -8.84 5.79
CA ALA A 105 -1.21 -9.60 5.81
C ALA A 105 -0.17 -9.00 6.75
N PHE A 106 -0.04 -7.68 6.88
CA PHE A 106 0.89 -7.09 7.85
C PHE A 106 0.52 -7.37 9.33
N VAL A 107 -0.74 -7.75 9.61
CA VAL A 107 -1.15 -8.23 10.94
C VAL A 107 -0.70 -9.67 11.16
N ILE A 108 -0.85 -10.51 10.14
CA ILE A 108 -0.48 -11.94 10.17
C ILE A 108 1.04 -12.15 10.04
N ASN A 109 1.70 -11.30 9.26
CA ASN A 109 3.11 -11.36 8.88
C ASN A 109 3.92 -10.22 9.51
N GLY A 110 3.39 -9.50 10.50
CA GLY A 110 4.18 -8.50 11.22
C GLY A 110 5.45 -9.16 11.79
N PRO A 111 6.58 -8.44 11.96
CA PRO A 111 7.83 -9.00 12.48
C PRO A 111 7.64 -9.84 13.75
N ILE A 112 6.67 -9.42 14.57
CA ILE A 112 6.27 -10.11 15.78
C ILE A 112 5.41 -11.35 15.49
N ALA A 113 4.45 -11.28 14.56
CA ALA A 113 3.63 -12.42 14.18
C ALA A 113 4.46 -13.51 13.47
N GLN A 114 5.48 -13.13 12.68
CA GLN A 114 6.49 -14.06 12.15
C GLN A 114 7.36 -14.66 13.25
N ALA A 115 7.84 -13.85 14.20
CA ALA A 115 8.59 -14.35 15.35
C ALA A 115 7.75 -15.30 16.22
N LEU A 116 6.46 -15.00 16.42
CA LEU A 116 5.50 -15.84 17.13
C LEU A 116 5.17 -17.11 16.35
N ALA A 117 4.96 -17.07 15.03
CA ALA A 117 4.74 -18.27 14.22
C ALA A 117 5.95 -19.21 14.27
N ALA A 118 7.16 -18.66 14.12
CA ALA A 118 8.41 -19.40 14.25
C ALA A 118 8.65 -19.97 15.66
N THR A 119 8.06 -19.37 16.70
CA THR A 119 8.14 -19.84 18.10
C THR A 119 6.98 -20.80 18.47
N ARG A 120 5.79 -20.61 17.87
CA ARG A 120 4.57 -21.42 18.07
C ARG A 120 4.71 -22.82 17.48
N ASP A 121 5.49 -22.98 16.41
CA ASP A 121 5.95 -24.29 15.92
C ASP A 121 6.81 -25.05 16.95
N ARG A 122 7.34 -24.37 17.97
CA ARG A 122 8.14 -24.97 19.05
C ARG A 122 7.44 -25.06 20.40
N MET A 123 6.40 -24.25 20.65
CA MET A 123 5.70 -24.23 21.94
C MET A 123 4.21 -23.90 21.74
N GLN A 124 3.36 -24.92 21.80
CA GLN A 124 1.94 -24.72 22.09
C GLN A 124 1.80 -24.07 23.47
N THR A 125 1.16 -22.90 23.50
CA THR A 125 0.71 -22.14 24.68
C THR A 125 1.71 -21.12 25.23
N MET A 126 1.55 -19.84 24.84
CA MET A 126 1.56 -18.64 25.70
C MET A 126 1.43 -17.36 24.84
N GLU A 127 0.38 -16.58 25.12
CA GLU A 127 0.16 -15.18 24.68
C GLU A 127 1.31 -14.26 25.13
N SER A 128 1.67 -13.11 24.56
CA SER A 128 1.08 -12.26 23.53
C SER A 128 2.14 -11.27 23.05
N SER A 129 2.37 -11.22 21.75
CA SER A 129 2.91 -10.04 21.06
C SER A 129 2.06 -9.67 19.81
N SER A 130 0.95 -10.39 19.61
CA SER A 130 -0.20 -10.11 18.72
C SER A 130 -0.80 -8.70 18.88
N GLY A 131 -0.77 -8.15 20.10
CA GLY A 131 -1.63 -7.03 20.49
C GLY A 131 -1.44 -5.72 19.70
N LEU A 132 -0.21 -5.34 19.30
CA LEU A 132 0.00 -4.05 18.61
C LEU A 132 -0.53 -4.06 17.17
N TYR A 133 -0.16 -5.06 16.37
CA TYR A 133 -0.59 -5.15 14.98
C TYR A 133 -2.09 -5.44 14.88
N GLU A 134 -2.62 -6.24 15.79
CA GLU A 134 -4.05 -6.45 15.95
C GLU A 134 -4.77 -5.15 16.39
N ALA A 135 -4.16 -4.37 17.30
CA ALA A 135 -4.70 -3.08 17.69
C ALA A 135 -4.70 -2.07 16.54
N ILE A 136 -3.67 -2.09 15.69
CA ILE A 136 -3.61 -1.30 14.44
C ILE A 136 -4.72 -1.76 13.49
N GLY A 137 -4.88 -3.07 13.25
CA GLY A 137 -5.94 -3.64 12.41
C GLY A 137 -7.36 -3.25 12.80
N GLN A 138 -7.56 -2.80 14.03
CA GLN A 138 -8.84 -2.34 14.58
C GLN A 138 -8.92 -0.81 14.70
N LEU A 139 -8.00 -0.05 14.10
CA LEU A 139 -8.20 1.38 13.84
C LEU A 139 -9.17 1.54 12.66
N HIS A 140 -9.98 2.60 12.67
CA HIS A 140 -11.02 2.79 11.66
C HIS A 140 -10.65 3.96 10.73
N GLY A 141 -10.92 3.79 9.44
CA GLY A 141 -10.81 4.84 8.41
C GLY A 141 -9.43 5.52 8.38
N SER A 142 -9.42 6.86 8.27
CA SER A 142 -8.19 7.64 8.08
C SER A 142 -7.13 7.46 9.18
N GLN A 143 -7.51 7.04 10.40
CA GLN A 143 -6.54 6.75 11.45
C GLN A 143 -5.71 5.51 11.15
N PHE A 144 -6.34 4.49 10.58
CA PHE A 144 -5.68 3.26 10.15
C PHE A 144 -4.72 3.54 8.99
N GLU A 145 -5.25 4.17 7.95
CA GLU A 145 -4.52 4.46 6.70
C GLU A 145 -3.25 5.28 6.97
N VAL A 146 -3.37 6.33 7.77
CA VAL A 146 -2.23 7.18 8.13
C VAL A 146 -1.18 6.40 8.90
N ILE A 147 -1.58 5.48 9.80
CA ILE A 147 -0.61 4.63 10.53
C ILE A 147 0.10 3.67 9.58
N VAL A 148 -0.64 3.03 8.67
CA VAL A 148 -0.06 2.12 7.68
C VAL A 148 0.92 2.85 6.77
N LEU A 149 0.49 3.93 6.11
CA LEU A 149 1.34 4.70 5.20
C LEU A 149 2.57 5.29 5.91
N ARG A 150 2.40 5.84 7.12
CA ARG A 150 3.48 6.54 7.84
C ARG A 150 4.49 5.61 8.50
N TYR A 151 4.02 4.53 9.12
CA TYR A 151 4.82 3.72 10.05
C TYR A 151 5.03 2.28 9.57
N VAL A 152 4.14 1.74 8.75
CA VAL A 152 4.34 0.40 8.13
C VAL A 152 5.11 0.55 6.82
N LEU A 153 4.70 1.48 5.96
CA LEU A 153 5.36 1.78 4.67
C LEU A 153 6.46 2.85 4.76
N GLY A 154 6.56 3.56 5.89
CA GLY A 154 7.66 4.48 6.16
C GLY A 154 7.61 5.80 5.38
N TYR A 155 6.51 6.14 4.71
CA TYR A 155 6.40 7.37 3.93
C TYR A 155 6.45 8.64 4.81
N PRO A 156 7.06 9.74 4.34
CA PRO A 156 7.02 11.01 5.08
C PRO A 156 5.60 11.60 5.11
N ALA A 157 5.30 12.43 6.11
CA ALA A 157 3.96 12.98 6.31
C ALA A 157 3.43 13.78 5.11
N SER A 158 4.30 14.49 4.40
CA SER A 158 3.99 15.20 3.15
C SER A 158 3.52 14.25 2.04
N LYS A 159 4.18 13.10 1.89
CA LYS A 159 3.80 12.07 0.91
C LYS A 159 2.48 11.40 1.29
N VAL A 160 2.24 11.17 2.60
CA VAL A 160 0.94 10.69 3.10
C VAL A 160 -0.19 11.68 2.81
N ALA A 161 0.05 12.97 3.10
CA ALA A 161 -0.89 14.06 2.86
C ALA A 161 -1.29 14.14 1.38
N TRP A 162 -0.29 14.07 0.49
CA TRP A 162 -0.49 14.07 -0.96
C TRP A 162 -1.37 12.90 -1.40
N TYR A 163 -1.02 11.66 -1.06
CA TYR A 163 -1.81 10.49 -1.47
C TYR A 163 -3.24 10.50 -0.96
N MET A 164 -3.46 10.98 0.27
CA MET A 164 -4.78 11.01 0.87
C MET A 164 -5.62 12.22 0.43
N GLY A 165 -5.04 13.18 -0.28
CA GLY A 165 -5.68 14.43 -0.66
C GLY A 165 -6.09 15.28 0.55
N ILE A 166 -5.26 15.31 1.60
CA ILE A 166 -5.52 16.07 2.85
C ILE A 166 -4.30 16.91 3.25
N ASP A 167 -4.51 17.92 4.09
CA ASP A 167 -3.41 18.72 4.63
C ASP A 167 -2.51 17.93 5.61
N GLU A 168 -1.21 18.25 5.66
CA GLU A 168 -0.25 17.64 6.58
C GLU A 168 -0.66 17.82 8.06
N ARG A 169 -1.32 18.94 8.40
CA ARG A 169 -1.88 19.13 9.74
C ARG A 169 -2.97 18.10 10.06
N THR A 170 -3.78 17.74 9.07
CA THR A 170 -4.83 16.72 9.19
C THR A 170 -4.20 15.33 9.35
N VAL A 171 -3.12 15.03 8.62
CA VAL A 171 -2.30 13.82 8.86
C VAL A 171 -1.81 13.78 10.30
N GLY A 172 -1.21 14.87 10.81
CA GLY A 172 -0.76 14.97 12.20
C GLY A 172 -1.89 14.78 13.22
N HIS A 173 -3.08 15.33 12.94
CA HIS A 173 -4.26 15.11 13.76
C HIS A 173 -4.65 13.63 13.81
N HIS A 174 -4.71 12.95 12.66
CA HIS A 174 -5.03 11.52 12.58
C HIS A 174 -3.97 10.66 13.29
N ILE A 175 -2.68 10.95 13.12
CA ILE A 175 -1.60 10.26 13.85
C ILE A 175 -1.83 10.38 15.35
N ARG A 176 -2.04 11.59 15.87
CA ARG A 176 -2.23 11.80 17.31
C ARG A 176 -3.43 11.03 17.84
N ARG A 177 -4.56 11.06 17.11
CA ARG A 177 -5.77 10.32 17.50
C ARG A 177 -5.58 8.81 17.44
N ALA A 178 -4.87 8.31 16.42
CA ALA A 178 -4.53 6.91 16.29
C ALA A 178 -3.62 6.44 17.43
N LYS A 179 -2.53 7.16 17.71
CA LYS A 179 -1.62 6.89 18.84
C LYS A 179 -2.37 6.85 20.17
N GLU A 180 -3.28 7.78 20.40
CA GLU A 180 -4.09 7.83 21.62
C GLU A 180 -4.98 6.59 21.77
N ARG A 181 -5.65 6.16 20.69
CA ARG A 181 -6.46 4.93 20.71
C ARG A 181 -5.62 3.69 20.94
N LEU A 182 -4.46 3.59 20.28
CA LEU A 182 -3.53 2.48 20.46
C LEU A 182 -3.03 2.43 21.91
N ARG A 183 -2.68 3.58 22.50
CA ARG A 183 -2.25 3.71 23.89
C ARG A 183 -3.30 3.18 24.87
N VAL A 184 -4.53 3.66 24.77
CA VAL A 184 -5.65 3.21 25.62
C VAL A 184 -5.87 1.71 25.48
N LYS A 185 -5.90 1.21 24.25
CA LYS A 185 -6.19 -0.19 23.96
C LYS A 185 -5.08 -1.14 24.43
N LEU A 186 -3.83 -0.72 24.31
CA LEU A 186 -2.66 -1.47 24.76
C LEU A 186 -2.33 -1.21 26.23
N GLN A 187 -3.14 -0.41 26.94
CA GLN A 187 -2.96 -0.04 28.34
C GLN A 187 -1.57 0.54 28.64
N LEU A 188 -1.04 1.32 27.69
CA LEU A 188 0.27 1.93 27.81
C LEU A 188 0.20 3.21 28.66
N PRO A 189 1.25 3.51 29.45
CA PRO A 189 1.32 4.75 30.23
C PRO A 189 1.29 5.97 29.30
N GLU A 190 0.80 7.09 29.81
CA GLU A 190 0.85 8.38 29.12
C GLU A 190 2.29 8.74 28.74
N ASP A 191 2.48 9.27 27.54
CA ASP A 191 3.77 9.86 27.15
C ASP A 191 4.10 10.95 28.19
N ARG A 192 5.22 10.80 28.92
CA ARG A 192 5.74 11.89 29.76
C ARG A 192 5.94 13.09 28.84
N LYS A 193 5.12 14.13 29.02
CA LYS A 193 5.42 15.44 28.43
C LYS A 193 6.85 15.77 28.83
N LYS A 194 7.74 16.00 27.85
CA LYS A 194 9.00 16.70 28.09
C LYS A 194 8.62 18.06 28.65
N GLY A 195 8.57 18.15 29.98
CA GLY A 195 8.52 19.38 30.73
C GLY A 195 9.94 19.88 30.89
N ASP A 196 10.14 21.13 30.47
CA ASP A 196 11.13 22.11 30.90
C ASP A 196 12.50 21.61 31.36
N GLN A 197 13.49 21.83 30.49
CA GLN A 197 14.76 22.42 30.89
C GLN A 197 15.01 23.66 30.04
#